data_AF-A0A7X7R6J5-F1
#
_entry.id   AF-A0A7X7R6J5-F1
#
_cell.length_a   1.000
_cell.length_b   1.000
_cell.length_c   1.000
_cell.angle_alpha   90.00
_cell.angle_beta   90.00
_cell.angle_gamma   90.00
#
_symmetry.space_group_name_H-M   'P 1'
#
loop_
_entity.id
_entity.type
_entity.pdbx_description
1 polymer ?
#
loop_
_entity_poly.entity_id
_entity_poly.type
_entity_poly.pdbx_seq_one_letter_code
_entity_poly.pdbx_strand_id
1 'polypeptide(L)'
;AIAIETGRKKIKTKLAYWFILAMSYFAEVFYKLAGRKPLFTHYSVIVLNSNYAFSNEKACKELGFTVRDLKHSIHDTIRFAKENFVEKQGKRYIRRTSKI
;
A
#
# COMPACT_ATOMS: atom_id res chain seq x y z
N ALA A 1 -10.94 -5.67 -2.86
CA ALA A 1 -11.00 -5.40 -1.41
C ALA A 1 -10.89 -3.90 -1.15
N ILE A 2 -9.72 -3.25 -1.21
CA ILE A 2 -9.53 -1.85 -0.78
C ILE A 2 -10.52 -0.84 -1.42
N ALA A 3 -10.72 -0.89 -2.74
CA ALA A 3 -11.65 0.02 -3.42
C ALA A 3 -13.12 -0.16 -2.96
N ILE A 4 -13.51 -1.40 -2.64
CA ILE A 4 -14.84 -1.74 -2.13
C ILE A 4 -14.98 -1.19 -0.71
N GLU A 5 -14.01 -1.47 0.17
CA GLU A 5 -13.99 -1.02 1.57
C GLU A 5 -13.92 0.51 1.74
N THR A 6 -13.34 1.20 0.77
CA THR A 6 -13.22 2.67 0.78
C THR A 6 -14.36 3.36 0.03
N GLY A 7 -15.22 2.62 -0.67
CA GLY A 7 -16.28 3.16 -1.53
C GLY A 7 -15.76 3.94 -2.74
N ARG A 8 -14.56 3.62 -3.24
CA ARG A 8 -13.89 4.34 -4.35
C ARG A 8 -13.93 3.52 -5.64
N LYS A 9 -13.86 4.23 -6.78
CA LYS A 9 -13.75 3.58 -8.09
C LYS A 9 -12.44 2.79 -8.17
N LYS A 10 -12.53 1.53 -8.62
CA LYS A 10 -11.37 0.66 -8.84
C LYS A 10 -10.49 1.24 -9.95
N ILE A 11 -9.19 1.35 -9.69
CA ILE A 11 -8.20 1.74 -10.69
C ILE A 11 -8.04 0.58 -11.68
N LYS A 12 -8.24 0.85 -12.98
CA LYS A 12 -8.14 -0.16 -14.04
C LYS A 12 -6.87 0.00 -14.90
N THR A 13 -6.28 1.18 -14.90
CA THR A 13 -5.12 1.50 -15.73
C THR A 13 -3.85 0.88 -15.15
N LYS A 14 -3.09 0.18 -15.99
CA LYS A 14 -1.74 -0.29 -15.67
C LYS A 14 -0.74 0.65 -16.32
N LEU A 15 0.22 1.15 -15.52
CA LEU A 15 1.36 1.90 -16.04
C LEU A 15 2.45 0.92 -16.48
N ALA A 16 3.20 1.29 -17.51
CA ALA A 16 4.32 0.48 -17.98
C ALA A 16 5.47 0.53 -16.96
N TYR A 17 6.15 -0.60 -16.75
CA TYR A 17 7.20 -0.73 -15.72
C TYR A 17 8.38 0.23 -15.96
N TRP A 18 8.88 0.31 -17.20
CA TRP A 18 9.99 1.19 -17.57
C TRP A 18 9.72 2.67 -17.25
N PHE A 19 8.46 3.12 -17.42
CA PHE A 19 8.04 4.48 -17.09
C PHE A 19 8.10 4.72 -15.58
N ILE A 20 7.59 3.79 -14.78
CA ILE A 20 7.65 3.89 -13.30
C ILE A 20 9.11 3.84 -12.84
N LEU A 21 9.95 3.00 -13.46
CA LEU A 21 11.37 2.89 -13.13
C LEU A 21 12.09 4.22 -13.38
N ALA A 22 11.91 4.83 -14.56
CA ALA A 22 12.46 6.15 -14.85
C ALA A 22 11.94 7.21 -13.85
N MET A 23 10.62 7.25 -13.63
CA MET A 23 10.00 8.20 -12.70
C MET A 23 10.45 8.03 -11.25
N SER A 24 10.89 6.85 -10.83
CA SER A 24 11.34 6.61 -9.46
C SER A 24 12.64 7.32 -9.10
N TYR A 25 13.57 7.45 -10.05
CA TYR A 25 14.78 8.26 -9.87
C TYR A 25 14.42 9.74 -9.68
N PHE A 26 13.53 10.27 -10.53
CA PHE A 26 13.06 11.65 -10.42
C PHE A 26 12.30 11.90 -9.11
N ALA A 27 11.46 10.95 -8.70
CA ALA A 27 10.68 11.05 -7.47
C ALA A 27 11.60 11.15 -6.24
N GLU A 28 12.62 10.30 -6.11
CA GLU A 28 13.54 10.36 -4.98
C GLU A 28 14.28 11.70 -4.89
N VAL A 29 14.77 12.21 -6.02
CA VAL A 29 15.44 13.51 -6.05
C VAL A 29 14.46 14.62 -5.64
N PHE A 30 13.26 14.63 -6.24
CA PHE A 30 12.23 15.61 -5.92
C PHE A 30 11.83 15.60 -4.43
N TYR A 31 11.62 14.42 -3.84
CA TYR A 31 11.24 14.30 -2.43
C TYR A 31 12.37 14.67 -1.47
N LYS A 32 13.64 14.40 -1.83
CA LYS A 32 14.81 14.87 -1.08
C LYS A 32 14.87 16.39 -1.07
N LEU A 33 14.68 17.04 -2.23
CA LEU A 33 14.62 18.51 -2.35
C LEU A 33 13.44 19.10 -1.55
N ALA A 34 12.27 18.46 -1.61
CA ALA A 34 11.07 18.91 -0.91
C ALA A 34 11.09 18.64 0.61
N GLY A 35 12.09 17.92 1.14
CA GLY A 35 12.18 17.55 2.55
C GLY A 35 11.04 16.66 3.05
N ARG A 36 10.39 15.90 2.15
CA ARG A 36 9.22 15.06 2.47
C ARG A 36 9.55 13.59 2.28
N LYS A 37 8.91 12.73 3.07
CA LYS A 37 9.03 11.27 2.89
C LYS A 37 8.49 10.88 1.51
N PRO A 38 9.27 10.16 0.69
CA PRO A 38 8.84 9.74 -0.63
C PRO A 38 7.67 8.75 -0.53
N LEU A 39 6.74 8.83 -1.48
CA LEU A 39 5.63 7.88 -1.56
C LEU A 39 6.11 6.50 -2.02
N PHE A 40 7.13 6.44 -2.87
CA PHE A 40 7.78 5.23 -3.34
C PHE A 40 9.26 5.53 -3.61
N THR A 41 10.10 4.51 -3.50
CA THR A 41 11.54 4.58 -3.82
C THR A 41 11.84 3.72 -5.03
N HIS A 42 12.97 3.97 -5.69
CA HIS A 42 13.49 3.15 -6.77
C HIS A 42 13.65 1.69 -6.33
N TYR A 43 14.13 1.47 -5.09
CA TYR A 43 14.21 0.13 -4.52
C TYR A 43 12.85 -0.57 -4.46
N SER A 44 11.80 0.11 -3.97
CA SER A 44 10.45 -0.47 -3.93
C SER A 44 9.94 -0.85 -5.31
N VAL A 45 10.23 -0.05 -6.34
CA VAL A 45 9.81 -0.34 -7.72
C VAL A 45 10.48 -1.61 -8.26
N ILE A 46 11.79 -1.76 -8.04
CA ILE A 46 12.52 -2.97 -8.46
C ILE A 46 11.96 -4.21 -7.78
N VAL A 47 11.75 -4.17 -6.46
CA VAL A 47 11.27 -5.31 -5.69
C VAL A 47 9.85 -5.70 -6.11
N LEU A 48 8.98 -4.75 -6.45
CA LEU A 48 7.63 -5.04 -6.94
C LEU A 48 7.60 -5.87 -8.23
N ASN A 49 8.65 -5.79 -9.05
CA ASN A 49 8.79 -6.58 -10.26
C ASN A 49 9.54 -7.91 -10.05
N SER A 50 10.05 -8.16 -8.83
CA SER A 50 10.71 -9.41 -8.49
C SER A 50 9.70 -10.55 -8.32
N ASN A 51 10.19 -11.80 -8.37
CA ASN A 51 9.34 -12.98 -8.26
C ASN A 51 8.57 -12.98 -6.93
N TYR A 52 7.25 -12.97 -7.02
CA TYR A 52 6.32 -12.93 -5.89
C TYR A 52 5.54 -14.23 -5.67
N ALA A 53 5.86 -15.30 -6.43
CA ALA A 53 5.18 -16.59 -6.34
C ALA A 53 5.68 -17.42 -5.14
N PHE A 54 5.34 -16.96 -3.93
CA PHE A 54 5.65 -17.67 -2.69
C PHE A 54 4.51 -18.60 -2.29
N SER A 55 4.83 -19.81 -1.84
CA SER A 55 3.88 -20.75 -1.26
C SER A 55 4.11 -20.91 0.25
N ASN A 56 3.02 -21.12 0.98
CA ASN A 56 3.04 -21.37 2.42
C ASN A 56 2.83 -22.86 2.77
N GLU A 57 2.85 -23.74 1.76
CA GLU A 57 2.48 -25.15 1.89
C GLU A 57 3.31 -25.89 2.94
N LYS A 58 4.61 -25.61 3.01
CA LYS A 58 5.50 -26.24 3.99
C LYS A 58 5.09 -25.91 5.43
N ALA A 59 4.80 -24.64 5.70
CA ALA A 59 4.38 -24.20 7.03
C ALA A 59 3.02 -24.80 7.42
N CYS A 60 2.09 -24.92 6.46
CA CYS A 60 0.80 -25.57 6.71
C CYS A 60 0.98 -27.05 7.09
N LYS A 61 1.88 -27.77 6.41
CA LYS A 61 2.14 -29.20 6.64
C LYS A 61 2.90 -29.47 7.93
N GLU A 62 3.96 -28.71 8.20
CA GLU A 62 4.90 -29.02 9.30
C GLU A 62 4.54 -28.33 10.61
N LEU A 63 3.92 -27.14 10.55
CA LEU A 63 3.65 -26.30 11.73
C LEU A 63 2.16 -26.15 12.03
N GLY A 64 1.27 -26.79 11.25
CA GLY A 64 -0.17 -26.59 11.36
C GLY A 64 -0.59 -25.14 11.10
N PHE A 65 0.19 -24.39 10.31
CA PHE A 65 -0.08 -22.98 10.02
C PHE A 65 -1.39 -22.82 9.26
N THR A 66 -2.26 -21.91 9.72
CA THR A 66 -3.52 -21.56 9.05
C THR A 66 -3.51 -20.09 8.63
N VAL A 67 -4.08 -19.81 7.47
CA VAL A 67 -4.18 -18.44 6.95
C VAL A 67 -5.59 -17.89 7.12
N ARG A 68 -5.68 -16.66 7.61
CA ARG A 68 -6.92 -15.86 7.58
C ARG A 68 -7.16 -15.32 6.17
N ASP A 69 -8.42 -15.19 5.77
CA ASP A 69 -8.76 -14.54 4.49
C ASP A 69 -8.25 -13.08 4.47
N LEU A 70 -7.54 -12.74 3.39
CA LEU A 70 -6.91 -11.45 3.19
C LEU A 70 -7.92 -10.29 3.20
N LYS A 71 -9.17 -10.54 2.79
CA LYS A 71 -10.22 -9.51 2.81
C LYS A 71 -10.50 -9.01 4.22
N HIS A 72 -10.57 -9.91 5.20
CA HIS A 72 -10.77 -9.53 6.59
C HIS A 72 -9.61 -8.69 7.12
N SER A 73 -8.36 -9.09 6.83
CA SER A 73 -7.18 -8.31 7.23
C SER A 73 -7.16 -6.91 6.61
N ILE A 74 -7.56 -6.77 5.34
CA ILE A 74 -7.70 -5.46 4.67
C ILE A 74 -8.78 -4.62 5.34
N HIS A 75 -9.95 -5.21 5.63
CA HIS A 75 -11.05 -4.53 6.31
C HIS A 75 -10.60 -3.98 7.68
N ASP A 76 -9.96 -4.83 8.50
CA ASP A 76 -9.52 -4.46 9.84
C ASP A 76 -8.44 -3.37 9.81
N THR A 77 -7.51 -3.46 8.84
CA THR A 77 -6.47 -2.42 8.64
C THR A 77 -7.09 -1.07 8.26
N ILE A 78 -8.06 -1.06 7.34
CA ILE A 78 -8.74 0.17 6.92
C ILE A 78 -9.57 0.75 8.06
N ARG A 79 -10.27 -0.10 8.81
CA ARG A 79 -11.05 0.30 9.97
C ARG A 79 -10.14 0.94 11.04
N PHE A 80 -9.05 0.27 11.41
CA PHE A 80 -8.06 0.79 12.34
C PHE A 80 -7.50 2.15 11.90
N ALA A 81 -7.21 2.31 10.60
CA ALA A 81 -6.75 3.58 10.05
C ALA A 81 -7.79 4.71 10.19
N LYS A 82 -9.08 4.43 9.93
CA LYS A 82 -10.19 5.39 10.07
C LYS A 82 -10.45 5.78 11.52
N GLU A 83 -10.26 4.87 12.47
CA GLU A 83 -10.48 5.16 13.89
C GLU A 83 -9.34 6.02 14.47
N ASN A 84 -8.09 5.77 14.06
CA ASN A 84 -6.91 6.31 14.74
C ASN A 84 -6.17 7.43 13.97
N PHE A 85 -6.10 7.36 12.64
CA PHE A 85 -5.17 8.19 11.86
C PHE A 85 -5.82 9.14 10.86
N VAL A 86 -7.03 8.82 10.36
CA VAL A 86 -7.69 9.62 9.32
C VAL A 86 -9.08 10.07 9.72
N GLU A 87 -9.41 11.31 9.40
CA GLU A 87 -10.73 11.88 9.57
C GLU A 87 -11.36 12.16 8.20
N LYS A 88 -12.66 11.90 8.08
CA LYS A 88 -13.38 12.07 6.82
C LYS A 88 -13.95 13.49 6.75
N GLN A 89 -13.31 14.36 5.98
CA GLN A 89 -13.84 15.69 5.66
C GLN A 89 -14.47 15.66 4.27
N GLY A 90 -15.80 15.54 4.22
CA GLY A 90 -16.57 15.41 2.97
C GLY A 90 -16.17 14.18 2.15
N LYS A 91 -15.63 14.40 0.94
CA LYS A 91 -15.16 13.33 0.03
C LYS A 91 -13.68 12.93 0.26
N ARG A 92 -12.95 13.62 1.14
CA ARG A 92 -11.50 13.42 1.36
C ARG A 92 -11.23 12.84 2.75
N TYR A 93 -10.19 12.01 2.84
CA TYR A 93 -9.62 11.58 4.12
C TYR A 93 -8.43 12.48 4.40
N ILE A 94 -8.43 13.11 5.57
CA ILE A 94 -7.35 13.97 6.03
C ILE A 94 -6.67 13.25 7.19
N ARG A 95 -5.34 13.29 7.23
CA ARG A 95 -4.62 12.76 8.38
C ARG A 95 -4.98 13.61 9.59
N ARG A 96 -5.47 12.98 10.66
CA ARG A 96 -5.71 13.68 11.92
C ARG A 96 -4.35 14.24 12.36
N THR A 97 -4.20 15.56 12.29
CA THR A 97 -3.00 16.20 12.83
C THR A 97 -3.16 16.10 14.34
N SER A 98 -2.50 15.12 14.94
CA SER A 98 -2.31 15.11 16.38
C SER A 98 -1.59 16.42 16.71
N LYS A 99 -2.30 17.35 17.34
CA LYS A 99 -1.67 18.30 18.25
C LYS A 99 -1.04 17.43 19.33
N ILE A 100 0.26 17.18 19.21
CA ILE A 100 1.11 16.91 20.37
C ILE A 100 1.53 18.28 20.87
#